data_AF-A0A6J3LSG1-F1
#
_entry.id   AF-A0A6J3LSG1-F1
#
_cell.length_a   1.000
_cell.length_b   1.000
_cell.length_c   1.000
_cell.angle_alpha   90.00
_cell.angle_beta   90.00
_cell.angle_gamma   90.00
#
_symmetry.space_group_name_H-M   'P 1'
#
loop_
_entity.id
_entity.type
_entity.pdbx_description
1 polymer ?
#
loop_
_entity_poly.entity_id
_entity_poly.type
_entity_poly.pdbx_seq_one_letter_code
_entity_poly.pdbx_strand_id
1 'polypeptide(L)'
;MPKQPRLSSTDRRKELADKIDLVGSEMPVACSECRKHKRTCLVHTSSGRCNHCNRHNSVCDVRVTEAEWSKLKSAREVLLSRLAEAREATSLAIAKEQRLMKQLALVDRRAATAISVGEREAQEAEVEEVFSLEAVLPAGSSSLSGSSMSLSPFTWAATDGLDDAFFENLGSAPPWPVLDGSSGAVAGSSSGS
;
A
#
# COMPACT_ATOMS: atom_id res chain seq x y z
N MET A 1 4.70 72.40 -7.49
CA MET A 1 4.02 71.08 -7.46
C MET A 1 3.04 71.06 -6.30
N PRO A 2 1.74 70.81 -6.52
CA PRO A 2 0.75 70.78 -5.45
C PRO A 2 1.03 69.59 -4.51
N LYS A 3 1.16 69.87 -3.20
CA LYS A 3 1.26 68.83 -2.17
C LYS A 3 -0.08 68.10 -2.10
N GLN A 4 -0.07 66.80 -2.34
CA GLN A 4 -1.27 65.99 -2.15
C GLN A 4 -1.75 66.07 -0.69
N PRO A 5 -3.07 66.13 -0.46
CA PRO A 5 -3.62 66.13 0.88
C PRO A 5 -3.20 64.85 1.60
N ARG A 6 -2.62 64.99 2.79
CA ARG A 6 -2.24 63.84 3.61
C ARG A 6 -3.53 63.20 4.13
N LEU A 7 -3.88 62.05 3.57
CA LEU A 7 -4.96 61.20 4.08
C LEU A 7 -4.79 60.96 5.58
N SER A 8 -5.91 61.00 6.31
CA SER A 8 -5.95 60.65 7.73
C SER A 8 -5.39 59.24 7.94
N SER A 9 -4.80 59.01 9.11
CA SER A 9 -4.33 57.68 9.53
C SER A 9 -5.45 56.62 9.50
N THR A 10 -6.70 57.02 9.71
CA THR A 10 -7.87 56.13 9.58
C THR A 10 -8.12 55.72 8.13
N ASP A 11 -8.01 56.66 7.21
CA ASP A 11 -8.39 56.45 5.80
C ASP A 11 -7.34 55.60 5.09
N ARG A 12 -6.04 55.85 5.38
CA ARG A 12 -4.94 55.00 4.89
C ARG A 12 -5.09 53.54 5.30
N ARG A 13 -5.56 53.28 6.53
CA ARG A 13 -5.79 51.91 7.03
C ARG A 13 -6.96 51.24 6.32
N LYS A 14 -8.05 51.98 6.08
CA LYS A 14 -9.20 51.49 5.31
C LYS A 14 -8.80 51.15 3.87
N GLU A 15 -8.12 52.07 3.18
CA GLU A 15 -7.64 51.83 1.81
C GLU A 15 -6.73 50.61 1.72
N LEU A 16 -5.82 50.43 2.70
CA LEU A 16 -4.97 49.24 2.73
C LEU A 16 -5.77 47.96 3.01
N ALA A 17 -6.76 48.01 3.89
CA ALA A 17 -7.66 46.87 4.10
C ALA A 17 -8.43 46.53 2.83
N ASP A 18 -9.02 47.51 2.15
CA ASP A 18 -9.75 47.27 0.91
C ASP A 18 -8.84 46.69 -0.19
N LYS A 19 -7.57 47.12 -0.25
CA LYS A 19 -6.55 46.49 -1.12
C LYS A 19 -6.27 45.04 -0.73
N ILE A 20 -6.20 44.74 0.58
CA ILE A 20 -6.02 43.37 1.07
C ILE A 20 -7.25 42.51 0.73
N ASP A 21 -8.47 43.07 0.72
CA ASP A 21 -9.66 42.30 0.29
C ASP A 21 -9.61 41.92 -1.19
N LEU A 22 -9.02 42.77 -2.04
CA LEU A 22 -8.93 42.54 -3.48
C LEU A 22 -7.75 41.63 -3.89
N VAL A 23 -6.58 41.80 -3.26
CA VAL A 23 -5.31 41.18 -3.69
C VAL A 23 -4.71 40.27 -2.60
N GLY A 24 -5.31 40.23 -1.42
CA GLY A 24 -4.81 39.44 -0.30
C GLY A 24 -4.80 37.95 -0.60
N SER A 25 -3.74 37.29 -0.15
CA SER A 25 -3.67 35.82 -0.16
C SER A 25 -4.35 35.27 1.08
N GLU A 26 -5.16 34.23 0.91
CA GLU A 26 -5.72 33.47 2.01
C GLU A 26 -4.63 32.64 2.70
N MET A 27 -4.49 32.84 4.01
CA MET A 27 -3.56 32.08 4.83
C MET A 27 -4.19 30.76 5.27
N PRO A 28 -3.46 29.62 5.22
CA PRO A 28 -3.95 28.33 5.69
C PRO A 28 -4.20 28.30 7.20
N VAL A 29 -3.46 29.14 7.94
CA VAL A 29 -3.60 29.28 9.40
C VAL A 29 -3.98 30.71 9.71
N ALA A 30 -5.14 30.88 10.36
CA ALA A 30 -5.60 32.19 10.80
C ALA A 30 -4.76 32.72 11.98
N CYS A 31 -4.54 34.03 12.02
CA CYS A 31 -3.93 34.66 13.20
C CYS A 31 -4.82 34.50 14.45
N SER A 32 -4.27 34.71 15.64
CA SER A 32 -4.99 34.55 16.91
C SER A 32 -6.33 35.29 16.95
N GLU A 33 -6.35 36.54 16.51
CA GLU A 33 -7.57 37.37 16.45
C GLU A 33 -8.56 36.89 15.39
N CYS A 34 -8.12 36.61 14.16
CA CYS A 34 -9.00 36.06 13.12
C CYS A 34 -9.60 34.71 13.54
N ARG A 35 -8.82 33.88 14.24
CA ARG A 35 -9.27 32.59 14.77
C ARG A 35 -10.35 32.74 15.85
N LYS A 36 -10.18 33.69 16.79
CA LYS A 36 -11.20 34.02 17.81
C LYS A 36 -12.51 34.45 17.17
N HIS A 37 -12.44 35.25 16.10
CA HIS A 37 -13.60 35.75 15.37
C HIS A 37 -14.10 34.82 14.26
N LYS A 38 -13.49 33.64 14.09
CA LYS A 38 -13.81 32.64 13.03
C LYS A 38 -13.85 33.25 11.62
N ARG A 39 -12.90 34.12 11.30
CA ARG A 39 -12.79 34.78 9.98
C ARG A 39 -11.59 34.26 9.20
N THR A 40 -11.72 34.27 7.88
CA THR A 40 -10.63 34.00 6.96
C THR A 40 -9.55 35.07 7.08
N CYS A 41 -8.30 34.65 7.18
CA CYS A 41 -7.17 35.54 7.35
C CYS A 41 -6.56 35.88 5.99
N LEU A 42 -6.99 36.99 5.41
CA LEU A 42 -6.42 37.55 4.18
C LEU A 42 -5.22 38.42 4.53
N VAL A 43 -4.05 38.10 4.00
CA VAL A 43 -2.79 38.83 4.25
C VAL A 43 -2.26 39.37 2.93
N HIS A 44 -1.77 40.61 2.96
CA HIS A 44 -0.94 41.14 1.89
C HIS A 44 0.53 41.00 2.30
N THR A 45 1.30 40.31 1.46
CA THR A 45 2.70 39.94 1.73
C THR A 45 3.59 41.15 2.03
N SER A 46 3.30 42.31 1.44
CA SER A 46 4.09 43.53 1.71
C SER A 46 3.73 44.25 3.02
N SER A 47 2.49 44.10 3.53
CA SER A 47 2.07 44.79 4.75
C SER A 47 2.41 43.98 6.00
N GLY A 48 2.60 42.66 5.85
CA GLY A 48 2.84 41.73 6.96
C GLY A 48 1.71 41.69 7.98
N ARG A 49 0.51 42.17 7.62
CA ARG A 49 -0.68 42.23 8.49
C ARG A 49 -1.90 41.75 7.72
N CYS A 50 -2.76 41.01 8.40
CA CYS A 50 -4.03 40.61 7.82
C CYS A 50 -5.05 41.77 7.77
N ASN A 51 -6.05 41.63 6.91
CA ASN A 51 -7.11 42.62 6.71
C ASN A 51 -7.74 43.06 8.04
N HIS A 52 -8.19 42.09 8.84
CA HIS A 52 -8.90 42.33 10.08
C HIS A 52 -8.02 43.08 11.11
N CYS A 53 -6.79 42.61 11.34
CA CYS A 53 -5.87 43.28 12.24
C CYS A 53 -5.51 44.69 11.76
N ASN A 54 -5.45 44.92 10.45
CA ASN A 54 -5.21 46.24 9.89
C ASN A 54 -6.40 47.20 10.11
N ARG A 55 -7.65 46.72 9.94
CA ARG A 55 -8.87 47.50 10.20
C ARG A 55 -9.00 47.90 11.67
N HIS A 56 -8.73 46.97 12.59
CA HIS A 56 -8.88 47.18 14.03
C HIS A 56 -7.61 47.68 14.74
N ASN A 57 -6.49 47.79 14.01
CA ASN A 57 -5.17 48.11 14.58
C ASN A 57 -4.76 47.18 15.73
N SER A 58 -5.11 45.90 15.64
CA SER A 58 -4.69 44.88 16.59
C SER A 58 -3.34 44.27 16.17
N VAL A 59 -2.67 43.60 17.13
CA VAL A 59 -1.42 42.88 16.85
C VAL A 59 -1.72 41.67 15.99
N CYS A 60 -0.99 41.52 14.89
CA CYS A 60 -1.08 40.36 14.01
C CYS A 60 0.13 39.46 14.24
N ASP A 61 -0.12 38.22 14.67
CA ASP A 61 0.93 37.23 14.90
C ASP A 61 1.45 36.60 13.60
N VAL A 62 0.69 36.73 12.51
CA VAL A 62 1.05 36.15 11.21
C VAL A 62 1.94 37.13 10.47
N ARG A 63 3.24 36.86 10.47
CA ARG A 63 4.23 37.55 9.65
C ARG A 63 4.87 36.53 8.73
N VAL A 64 4.56 36.62 7.44
CA VAL A 64 5.21 35.81 6.41
C VAL A 64 5.73 36.76 5.35
N THR A 65 7.00 36.61 4.99
CA THR A 65 7.60 37.39 3.91
C THR A 65 7.12 36.87 2.55
N GLU A 66 7.13 37.72 1.53
CA GLU A 66 6.74 37.31 0.17
C GLU A 66 7.61 36.15 -0.36
N ALA A 67 8.91 36.18 -0.06
CA ALA A 67 9.85 35.14 -0.44
C ALA A 67 9.52 33.79 0.23
N GLU A 68 9.22 33.78 1.52
CA GLU A 68 8.80 32.57 2.23
C GLU A 68 7.46 32.05 1.69
N TRP A 69 6.51 32.94 1.43
CA TRP A 69 5.21 32.57 0.89
C TRP A 69 5.32 31.90 -0.48
N SER A 70 6.14 32.46 -1.37
CA SER A 70 6.41 31.89 -2.69
C SER A 70 7.09 30.51 -2.60
N LYS A 71 8.06 30.35 -1.68
CA LYS A 71 8.69 29.04 -1.40
C LYS A 71 7.69 28.01 -0.89
N LEU A 72 6.79 28.39 0.02
CA LEU A 72 5.77 27.49 0.54
C LEU A 72 4.77 27.08 -0.54
N LYS A 73 4.39 28.03 -1.42
CA LYS A 73 3.47 27.76 -2.53
C LYS A 73 4.08 26.79 -3.54
N SER A 74 5.31 27.05 -3.98
CA SER A 74 6.03 26.13 -4.88
C SER A 74 6.26 24.75 -4.26
N ALA A 75 6.65 24.69 -2.98
CA ALA A 75 6.77 23.42 -2.27
C ALA A 75 5.43 22.65 -2.22
N ARG A 76 4.33 23.35 -1.94
CA ARG A 76 2.98 22.76 -1.96
C ARG A 76 2.63 22.21 -3.35
N GLU A 77 2.90 22.96 -4.41
CA GLU A 77 2.63 22.53 -5.79
C GLU A 77 3.45 21.28 -6.17
N VAL A 78 4.74 21.26 -5.82
CA VAL A 78 5.60 20.07 -6.02
C VAL A 78 5.08 18.87 -5.25
N LEU A 79 4.68 19.05 -3.99
CA LEU A 79 4.11 17.96 -3.18
C LEU A 79 2.79 17.44 -3.76
N LEU A 80 1.94 18.32 -4.29
CA LEU A 80 0.70 17.92 -4.96
C LEU A 80 0.95 17.13 -6.24
N SER A 81 1.94 17.53 -7.05
CA SER A 81 2.36 16.77 -8.24
C SER A 81 2.84 15.36 -7.87
N ARG A 82 3.74 15.27 -6.89
CA ARG A 82 4.26 13.98 -6.41
C ARG A 82 3.16 13.09 -5.83
N LEU A 83 2.18 13.68 -5.17
CA LEU A 83 1.03 12.96 -4.64
C LEU A 83 0.16 12.42 -5.78
N ALA A 84 -0.06 13.19 -6.86
CA ALA A 84 -0.77 12.72 -8.05
C ALA A 84 -0.03 11.56 -8.73
N GLU A 85 1.28 11.70 -8.96
CA GLU A 85 2.14 10.65 -9.53
C GLU A 85 2.09 9.36 -8.68
N ALA A 86 2.15 9.48 -7.36
CA ALA A 86 2.05 8.33 -6.46
C ALA A 86 0.68 7.63 -6.57
N ARG A 87 -0.42 8.39 -6.72
CA ARG A 87 -1.77 7.83 -6.92
C ARG A 87 -1.91 7.11 -8.26
N GLU A 88 -1.31 7.65 -9.32
CA GLU A 88 -1.28 6.99 -10.61
C GLU A 88 -0.48 5.68 -10.53
N ALA A 89 0.69 5.70 -9.89
CA ALA A 89 1.50 4.50 -9.68
C ALA A 89 0.75 3.42 -8.90
N THR A 90 0.01 3.78 -7.83
CA THR A 90 -0.80 2.81 -7.08
C THR A 90 -1.94 2.26 -7.92
N SER A 91 -2.61 3.09 -8.72
CA SER A 91 -3.66 2.61 -9.64
C SER A 91 -3.14 1.59 -10.64
N LEU A 92 -1.94 1.81 -11.18
CA LEU A 92 -1.28 0.87 -12.10
C LEU A 92 -0.88 -0.42 -11.40
N ALA A 93 -0.41 -0.35 -10.15
CA ALA A 93 -0.08 -1.52 -9.35
C ALA A 93 -1.33 -2.38 -9.09
N ILE A 94 -2.45 -1.76 -8.70
CA ILE A 94 -3.73 -2.45 -8.50
C ILE A 94 -4.21 -3.11 -9.80
N ALA A 95 -4.10 -2.42 -10.94
CA ALA A 95 -4.48 -3.00 -12.24
C ALA A 95 -3.61 -4.24 -12.60
N LYS A 96 -2.31 -4.19 -12.30
CA LYS A 96 -1.40 -5.34 -12.48
C LYS A 96 -1.77 -6.50 -11.56
N GLU A 97 -2.05 -6.21 -10.29
CA GLU A 97 -2.49 -7.21 -9.31
C GLU A 97 -3.75 -7.93 -9.79
N GLN A 98 -4.77 -7.19 -10.21
CA GLN A 98 -6.01 -7.77 -10.73
C GLN A 98 -5.77 -8.64 -11.98
N ARG A 99 -4.83 -8.26 -12.84
CA ARG A 99 -4.45 -9.06 -14.00
C ARG A 99 -3.79 -10.38 -13.57
N LEU A 100 -2.88 -10.34 -12.60
CA LEU A 100 -2.22 -11.52 -12.07
C LEU A 100 -3.21 -12.45 -11.36
N MET A 101 -4.14 -11.92 -10.58
CA MET A 101 -5.21 -12.70 -9.95
C MET A 101 -6.07 -13.45 -10.98
N LYS A 102 -6.41 -12.80 -12.11
CA LYS A 102 -7.14 -13.45 -13.21
C LYS A 102 -6.32 -14.58 -13.84
N GLN A 103 -5.01 -14.38 -14.00
CA GLN A 103 -4.13 -15.42 -14.55
C GLN A 103 -4.02 -16.60 -13.59
N LEU A 104 -3.89 -16.34 -12.29
CA LEU A 104 -3.86 -17.38 -11.25
C LEU A 104 -5.14 -18.21 -11.26
N ALA A 105 -6.32 -17.55 -11.28
CA ALA A 105 -7.60 -18.24 -11.34
C ALA A 105 -7.76 -19.15 -12.60
N LEU A 106 -7.16 -18.77 -13.73
CA LEU A 106 -7.14 -19.61 -14.93
C LEU A 106 -6.24 -20.84 -14.76
N VAL A 107 -5.10 -20.70 -14.09
CA VAL A 107 -4.20 -21.82 -13.77
C VAL A 107 -4.88 -22.76 -12.79
N ASP A 108 -5.48 -22.24 -11.72
CA ASP A 108 -6.18 -23.04 -10.71
C ASP A 108 -7.33 -23.84 -11.34
N ARG A 109 -8.10 -23.20 -12.25
CA ARG A 109 -9.15 -23.89 -13.01
C ARG A 109 -8.60 -25.03 -13.86
N ARG A 110 -7.47 -24.83 -14.54
CA ARG A 110 -6.82 -25.89 -15.35
C ARG A 110 -6.30 -27.03 -14.48
N ALA A 111 -5.70 -26.69 -13.34
CA ALA A 111 -5.23 -27.68 -12.38
C ALA A 111 -6.41 -28.53 -11.85
N ALA A 112 -7.52 -27.91 -11.46
CA ALA A 112 -8.72 -28.61 -11.02
C ALA A 112 -9.27 -29.57 -12.11
N THR A 113 -9.31 -29.13 -13.37
CA THR A 113 -9.74 -30.02 -14.45
C THR A 113 -8.79 -31.18 -14.69
N ALA A 114 -7.47 -30.95 -14.61
CA ALA A 114 -6.48 -32.01 -14.80
C ALA A 114 -6.57 -33.06 -13.68
N ILE A 115 -6.75 -32.63 -12.43
CA ILE A 115 -6.98 -33.53 -11.29
C ILE A 115 -8.25 -34.35 -11.51
N SER A 116 -9.37 -33.72 -11.87
CA SER A 116 -10.64 -34.45 -12.08
C SER A 116 -10.58 -35.48 -13.22
N VAL A 117 -9.80 -35.23 -14.27
CA VAL A 117 -9.59 -36.18 -15.37
C VAL A 117 -8.69 -37.33 -14.90
N GLY A 118 -7.59 -37.03 -14.21
CA GLY A 118 -6.70 -38.05 -13.66
C GLY A 118 -7.38 -38.95 -12.64
N GLU A 119 -8.24 -38.40 -11.77
CA GLU A 119 -9.05 -39.18 -10.82
C GLU A 119 -10.00 -40.14 -11.54
N ARG A 120 -10.65 -39.68 -12.62
CA ARG A 120 -11.54 -40.53 -13.43
C ARG A 120 -10.76 -41.65 -14.13
N GLU A 121 -9.63 -41.33 -14.74
CA GLU A 121 -8.77 -42.33 -15.41
C GLU A 121 -8.24 -43.37 -14.43
N ALA A 122 -7.80 -42.94 -13.24
CA ALA A 122 -7.37 -43.85 -12.17
C ALA A 122 -8.50 -44.77 -11.72
N GLN A 123 -9.71 -44.22 -11.53
CA GLN A 123 -10.87 -45.02 -11.12
C GLN A 123 -11.28 -46.04 -12.21
N GLU A 124 -11.22 -45.66 -13.49
CA GLU A 124 -11.49 -46.58 -14.60
C GLU A 124 -10.43 -47.71 -14.65
N ALA A 125 -9.15 -47.40 -14.44
CA ALA A 125 -8.07 -48.39 -14.37
C ALA A 125 -8.22 -49.34 -13.17
N GLU A 126 -8.57 -48.85 -11.98
CA GLU A 126 -8.83 -49.68 -10.80
C GLU A 126 -9.98 -50.68 -11.05
N VAL A 127 -11.07 -50.23 -11.69
CA VAL A 127 -12.20 -51.12 -12.03
C VAL A 127 -11.77 -52.18 -13.05
N GLU A 128 -10.95 -51.82 -14.04
CA GLU A 128 -10.44 -52.77 -15.04
C GLU A 128 -9.46 -53.78 -14.41
N GLU A 129 -8.60 -53.36 -13.49
CA GLU A 129 -7.71 -54.24 -12.73
C GLU A 129 -8.50 -55.22 -11.84
N VAL A 130 -9.51 -54.73 -11.11
CA VAL A 130 -10.40 -55.59 -10.30
C VAL A 130 -11.16 -56.58 -11.18
N PHE A 131 -11.71 -56.13 -12.31
CA PHE A 131 -12.42 -57.00 -13.25
C PHE A 131 -11.50 -58.05 -13.89
N SER A 132 -10.26 -57.68 -14.22
CA SER A 132 -9.25 -58.60 -14.76
C SER A 132 -8.81 -59.64 -13.72
N LEU A 133 -8.65 -59.25 -12.45
CA LEU A 133 -8.37 -60.18 -11.35
C LEU A 133 -9.52 -61.17 -11.12
N GLU A 134 -10.76 -60.72 -11.25
CA GLU A 134 -11.95 -61.57 -11.09
C GLU A 134 -12.13 -62.55 -12.27
N ALA A 135 -11.76 -62.15 -13.50
CA ALA A 135 -11.80 -63.03 -14.68
C ALA A 135 -10.74 -64.15 -14.67
N VAL A 136 -9.63 -63.99 -13.92
CA VAL A 136 -8.56 -64.99 -13.81
C VAL A 136 -8.87 -66.04 -12.72
N LEU A 137 -9.86 -65.83 -11.87
CA LEU A 137 -10.27 -66.79 -10.83
C LEU A 137 -11.53 -67.58 -11.26
N PRO A 138 -11.43 -68.90 -11.53
CA PRO A 138 -12.59 -69.70 -11.84
C PRO A 138 -13.52 -69.78 -10.61
N ALA A 139 -14.82 -69.67 -10.85
CA ALA A 139 -15.89 -69.87 -9.88
C ALA A 139 -15.80 -71.28 -9.26
N GLY A 140 -14.98 -71.44 -8.22
CA GLY A 140 -14.66 -72.75 -7.69
C GLY A 140 -13.45 -72.78 -6.75
N SER A 141 -13.30 -71.82 -5.85
CA SER A 141 -12.55 -72.07 -4.60
C SER A 141 -13.01 -71.10 -3.49
N SER A 142 -14.14 -71.42 -2.88
CA SER A 142 -14.34 -71.08 -1.47
C SER A 142 -13.18 -71.71 -0.69
N SER A 143 -12.40 -70.88 0.02
CA SER A 143 -11.25 -71.23 0.87
C SER A 143 -9.88 -70.92 0.28
N LEU A 144 -9.56 -69.63 0.15
CA LEU A 144 -8.20 -69.18 0.38
C LEU A 144 -8.22 -68.11 1.47
N SER A 145 -7.78 -68.58 2.63
CA SER A 145 -7.26 -67.82 3.76
C SER A 145 -6.66 -66.50 3.32
N GLY A 146 -7.01 -65.44 4.05
CA GLY A 146 -6.50 -64.09 3.84
C GLY A 146 -5.00 -64.10 3.59
N SER A 147 -4.64 -63.87 2.33
CA SER A 147 -3.31 -63.37 2.00
C SER A 147 -3.30 -61.92 2.43
N SER A 148 -3.23 -61.74 3.75
CA SER A 148 -2.59 -60.59 4.36
C SER A 148 -1.33 -60.36 3.55
N MET A 149 -1.27 -59.22 2.86
CA MET A 149 0.01 -58.61 2.50
C MET A 149 0.70 -58.33 3.82
N SER A 150 1.26 -59.38 4.41
CA SER A 150 2.16 -59.34 5.55
C SER A 150 3.43 -58.71 5.00
N LEU A 151 3.38 -57.39 4.87
CA LEU A 151 4.57 -56.57 4.85
C LEU A 151 5.40 -57.10 6.02
N SER A 152 6.60 -57.59 5.72
CA SER A 152 7.42 -58.26 6.72
C SER A 152 7.45 -57.42 7.99
N PRO A 153 7.43 -58.00 9.20
CA PRO A 153 7.52 -57.23 10.44
C PRO A 153 8.71 -56.25 10.45
N PHE A 154 9.73 -56.54 9.64
CA PHE A 154 10.91 -55.72 9.46
C PHE A 154 10.66 -54.39 8.72
N THR A 155 9.63 -54.32 7.86
CA THR A 155 9.25 -53.10 7.13
C THR A 155 8.55 -52.07 8.03
N TRP A 156 7.76 -52.52 9.02
CA TRP A 156 7.13 -51.66 10.03
C TRP A 156 8.03 -51.39 11.24
N ALA A 157 9.00 -52.27 11.52
CA ALA A 157 10.02 -52.01 12.54
C ALA A 157 10.93 -50.80 12.21
N ALA A 158 10.93 -50.31 10.97
CA ALA A 158 11.64 -49.09 10.59
C ALA A 158 10.98 -47.81 11.15
N THR A 159 9.70 -47.86 11.54
CA THR A 159 8.98 -46.73 12.14
C THR A 159 8.90 -46.80 13.68
N ASP A 160 9.17 -47.96 14.28
CA ASP A 160 9.10 -48.21 15.75
C ASP A 160 10.19 -47.51 16.58
N GLY A 161 11.05 -46.70 15.94
CA GLY A 161 12.05 -45.87 16.60
C GLY A 161 11.93 -44.37 16.30
N LEU A 162 10.86 -43.96 15.62
CA LEU A 162 10.58 -42.53 15.41
C LEU A 162 9.81 -42.01 16.63
N ASP A 163 10.54 -41.37 17.55
CA ASP A 163 9.93 -40.61 18.64
C ASP A 163 8.92 -39.58 18.10
N ASP A 164 7.83 -39.32 18.83
CA ASP A 164 6.82 -38.29 18.50
C ASP A 164 7.46 -36.90 18.23
N ALA A 165 8.64 -36.65 18.80
CA ALA A 165 9.47 -35.47 18.57
C ALA A 165 9.91 -35.31 17.10
N PHE A 166 10.01 -36.39 16.32
CA PHE A 166 10.33 -36.33 14.89
C PHE A 166 9.24 -35.60 14.09
N PHE A 167 7.97 -35.85 14.41
CA PHE A 167 6.85 -35.20 13.74
C PHE A 167 6.60 -33.77 14.24
N GLU A 168 6.87 -33.48 15.52
CA GLU A 168 6.84 -32.10 16.03
C GLU A 168 7.95 -31.22 15.39
N ASN A 169 9.09 -31.80 15.03
CA ASN A 169 10.16 -31.08 14.35
C ASN A 169 9.84 -30.78 12.87
N LEU A 170 8.90 -31.50 12.24
CA LEU A 170 8.42 -31.21 10.88
C LEU A 170 7.40 -30.05 10.85
N GLY A 171 6.69 -29.81 11.96
CA GLY A 171 5.84 -28.62 12.14
C GLY A 171 6.64 -27.34 12.40
N SER A 172 7.89 -27.50 12.83
CA SER A 172 8.85 -26.43 13.03
C SER A 172 9.55 -26.10 11.71
N ALA A 173 8.80 -25.52 10.76
CA ALA A 173 9.36 -25.07 9.50
C ALA A 173 10.63 -24.23 9.75
N PRO A 174 11.77 -24.53 9.10
CA PRO A 174 12.95 -23.68 9.22
C PRO A 174 12.56 -22.25 8.79
N PRO A 175 13.13 -21.20 9.43
CA PRO A 175 12.90 -19.84 8.98
C PRO A 175 13.41 -19.75 7.55
N TRP A 176 12.47 -19.68 6.60
CA TRP A 176 12.74 -19.36 5.22
C TRP A 176 13.69 -18.15 5.22
N PRO A 177 14.77 -18.15 4.43
CA PRO A 177 15.62 -16.99 4.33
C PRO A 177 14.75 -15.82 3.85
N VAL A 178 14.51 -14.88 4.76
CA VAL A 178 13.89 -13.61 4.43
C VAL A 178 14.86 -12.95 3.46
N LEU A 179 14.47 -12.87 2.19
CA LEU A 179 15.16 -12.08 1.19
C LEU A 179 15.00 -10.62 1.62
N ASP A 180 15.94 -10.13 2.42
CA ASP A 180 16.07 -8.71 2.75
C ASP A 180 16.32 -7.95 1.45
N GLY A 181 15.24 -7.39 0.89
CA GLY A 181 15.24 -6.46 -0.22
C GLY A 181 15.79 -5.09 0.19
N SER A 182 16.99 -5.07 0.77
CA SER A 182 17.69 -3.88 1.24
C SER A 182 19.13 -3.89 0.73
N SER A 183 19.31 -3.62 -0.56
CA SER A 183 20.61 -3.24 -1.12
C SER A 183 20.40 -2.42 -2.39
N GLY A 184 20.35 -1.10 -2.20
CA GLY A 184 20.22 -0.13 -3.28
C GLY A 184 20.55 1.29 -2.83
N ALA A 185 21.54 1.45 -1.93
CA ALA A 185 22.12 2.75 -1.62
C ALA A 185 23.39 2.93 -2.48
N VAL A 186 23.22 3.52 -3.66
CA VAL A 186 24.35 3.98 -4.47
C VAL A 186 24.85 5.31 -3.90
N ALA A 187 25.94 5.24 -3.13
CA ALA A 187 26.72 6.40 -2.72
C ALA A 187 27.53 6.90 -3.93
N GLY A 188 27.08 7.99 -4.54
CA GLY A 188 27.87 8.75 -5.52
C GLY A 188 28.89 9.62 -4.80
N SER A 189 30.13 9.14 -4.70
CA SER A 189 31.29 9.96 -4.36
C SER A 189 31.92 10.48 -5.65
N SER A 190 31.71 11.75 -5.98
CA SER A 190 32.48 12.46 -7.01
C SER A 190 33.50 13.37 -6.34
N SER A 191 34.75 12.93 -6.33
CA SER A 191 35.94 13.74 -6.09
C SER A 191 36.91 13.57 -7.26
N GLY A 192 37.50 14.68 -7.71
CA GLY A 192 38.46 14.78 -8.81
C GLY A 192 37.98 15.78 -9.86
N SER A 193 38.69 16.83 -10.23
CA SER A 193 40.06 17.27 -9.94
C SER A 193 40.16 18.78 -10.13
#